data_AF-A0A1V2AX89-F1
#
_entry.id   AF-A0A1V2AX89-F1
#
_cell.length_a   1.000
_cell.length_b   1.000
_cell.length_c   1.000
_cell.angle_alpha   90.00
_cell.angle_beta   90.00
_cell.angle_gamma   90.00
#
_symmetry.space_group_name_H-M   'P 1'
#
loop_
_entity.id
_entity.type
_entity.pdbx_description
1 polymer ?
#
loop_
_entity_poly.entity_id
_entity_poly.type
_entity_poly.pdbx_seq_one_letter_code
_entity_poly.pdbx_strand_id
1 'polypeptide(L)'
;MRTICFLFAFFFLQQLKAQTIQVTGEVTKKLNLTKDDLAKMNRTTVTAKDKDGKDHTYKGVAVAEILTQAGVTTGAQLRGANLSKYLLVTCADGYAVVFSLAELDAAFTDKVVILADESDGQPLPVDKGPWRIVVPGEKKPARCCYRVTTLNVGFAK
;
A
#
# COMPACT_ATOMS: atom_id res chain seq x y z
N MET A 1 14.92 14.28 61.45
CA MET A 1 15.49 14.99 60.29
C MET A 1 15.10 14.20 59.05
N ARG A 2 14.36 14.83 58.12
CA ARG A 2 13.57 14.19 57.05
C ARG A 2 14.45 13.91 55.83
N THR A 3 14.51 12.67 55.37
CA THR A 3 15.08 12.33 54.06
C THR A 3 13.93 12.03 53.10
N ILE A 4 13.70 12.93 52.16
CA ILE A 4 12.67 12.82 51.10
C ILE A 4 13.35 12.14 49.90
N CYS A 5 12.95 10.91 49.59
CA CYS A 5 13.24 10.26 48.32
C CYS A 5 12.35 10.85 47.23
N PHE A 6 12.93 11.57 46.28
CA PHE A 6 12.26 11.90 45.02
C PHE A 6 12.33 10.68 44.09
N LEU A 7 11.23 9.92 44.00
CA LEU A 7 11.00 9.03 42.86
C LEU A 7 10.69 9.89 41.63
N PHE A 8 11.66 10.03 40.74
CA PHE A 8 11.45 10.60 39.40
C PHE A 8 10.80 9.51 38.53
N ALA A 9 9.47 9.53 38.44
CA ALA A 9 8.75 8.69 37.49
C ALA A 9 8.95 9.24 36.08
N PHE A 10 9.86 8.63 35.31
CA PHE A 10 10.10 8.95 33.91
C PHE A 10 8.93 8.39 33.08
N PHE A 11 7.90 9.20 32.87
CA PHE A 11 6.76 8.86 32.02
C PHE A 11 7.21 8.93 30.56
N PHE A 12 7.58 7.78 29.98
CA PHE A 12 7.98 7.67 28.59
C PHE A 12 6.73 7.84 27.71
N LEU A 13 6.51 9.05 27.20
CA LEU A 13 5.51 9.32 26.15
C LEU A 13 5.94 8.58 24.88
N GLN A 14 5.43 7.37 24.70
CA GLN A 14 5.53 6.67 23.42
C GLN A 14 4.68 7.43 22.41
N GLN A 15 5.33 8.21 21.54
CA GLN A 15 4.69 8.84 20.41
C GLN A 15 4.22 7.73 19.44
N LEU A 16 2.90 7.53 19.34
CA LEU A 16 2.28 6.70 18.31
C LEU A 16 2.66 7.26 16.94
N LYS A 17 3.72 6.70 16.32
CA LYS A 17 4.02 7.01 14.93
C LYS A 17 2.90 6.43 14.08
N ALA A 18 2.10 7.31 13.47
CA ALA A 18 1.13 6.90 12.46
C ALA A 18 1.86 6.13 11.34
N GLN A 19 1.38 4.94 11.01
CA GLN A 19 1.99 4.15 9.95
C GLN A 19 1.65 4.76 8.59
N THR A 20 2.68 5.14 7.84
CA THR A 20 2.56 5.77 6.53
C THR A 20 2.92 4.80 5.41
N ILE A 21 2.49 5.16 4.19
CA ILE A 21 2.94 4.55 2.94
C ILE A 21 3.90 5.49 2.24
N GLN A 22 5.10 5.00 1.96
CA GLN A 22 6.10 5.75 1.20
C GLN A 22 5.98 5.43 -0.29
N VAL A 23 5.94 6.46 -1.14
CA VAL A 23 5.99 6.32 -2.60
C VAL A 23 7.30 6.93 -3.09
N THR A 24 8.16 6.11 -3.69
CA THR A 24 9.56 6.45 -3.97
C THR A 24 10.04 5.88 -5.32
N GLY A 25 11.31 6.13 -5.66
CA GLY A 25 11.93 5.65 -6.90
C GLY A 25 11.72 6.62 -8.06
N GLU A 26 11.40 6.10 -9.23
CA GLU A 26 11.15 6.81 -10.50
C GLU A 26 9.80 7.55 -10.48
N VAL A 27 9.70 8.54 -9.59
CA VAL A 27 8.52 9.39 -9.37
C VAL A 27 8.93 10.85 -9.47
N THR A 28 8.05 11.73 -9.95
CA THR A 28 8.34 13.18 -9.95
C THR A 28 8.14 13.80 -8.57
N LYS A 29 7.24 13.22 -7.77
CA LYS A 29 6.97 13.63 -6.39
C LYS A 29 6.97 12.41 -5.46
N LYS A 30 7.95 12.35 -4.56
CA LYS A 30 7.93 11.37 -3.46
C LYS A 30 6.75 11.68 -2.53
N LEU A 31 6.02 10.65 -2.13
CA LEU A 31 4.88 10.78 -1.21
C LEU A 31 5.16 10.05 0.09
N ASN A 32 4.61 10.57 1.18
CA ASN A 32 4.56 9.89 2.47
C ASN A 32 3.12 10.02 2.98
N LEU A 33 2.28 9.05 2.61
CA LEU A 33 0.83 9.11 2.78
C LEU A 33 0.43 8.54 4.13
N THR A 34 -0.33 9.32 4.90
CA THR A 34 -0.98 8.86 6.13
C THR A 34 -2.33 8.21 5.83
N LYS A 35 -2.95 7.64 6.87
CA LYS A 35 -4.34 7.15 6.76
C LYS A 35 -5.32 8.25 6.35
N ASP A 36 -5.15 9.45 6.89
CA ASP A 36 -6.03 10.58 6.59
C ASP A 36 -5.85 11.09 5.16
N ASP A 37 -4.65 10.96 4.60
CA ASP A 37 -4.40 11.30 3.18
C ASP A 37 -5.10 10.29 2.26
N LEU A 38 -4.95 8.99 2.54
CA LEU A 38 -5.59 7.91 1.78
C LEU A 38 -7.13 7.91 1.90
N ALA A 39 -7.67 8.39 3.02
CA ALA A 39 -9.11 8.51 3.23
C ALA A 39 -9.76 9.63 2.39
N LYS A 40 -8.98 10.62 1.96
CA LYS A 40 -9.43 11.74 1.10
C LYS A 40 -9.38 11.41 -0.40
N MET A 41 -8.73 10.31 -0.77
CA MET A 41 -8.66 9.82 -2.14
C MET A 41 -9.93 9.07 -2.55
N ASN A 42 -10.10 8.81 -3.85
CA ASN A 42 -11.24 8.01 -4.29
C ASN A 42 -11.13 6.60 -3.73
N ARG A 43 -12.25 6.11 -3.19
CA ARG A 43 -12.32 4.83 -2.49
C ARG A 43 -12.91 3.79 -3.43
N THR A 44 -12.14 2.75 -3.72
CA THR A 44 -12.51 1.66 -4.61
C THR A 44 -12.76 0.39 -3.81
N THR A 45 -13.80 -0.35 -4.20
CA THR A 45 -14.13 -1.66 -3.63
C THR A 45 -13.87 -2.75 -4.66
N VAL A 46 -13.18 -3.82 -4.25
CA VAL A 46 -12.90 -5.00 -5.09
C VAL A 46 -13.19 -6.28 -4.31
N THR A 47 -13.52 -7.35 -5.04
CA THR A 47 -13.67 -8.69 -4.46
C THR A 47 -12.46 -9.54 -4.82
N ALA A 48 -11.88 -10.24 -3.84
CA ALA A 48 -10.78 -11.17 -4.06
C ALA A 48 -10.92 -12.41 -3.15
N LYS A 49 -10.37 -13.54 -3.63
CA LYS A 49 -10.35 -14.80 -2.88
C LYS A 49 -9.19 -14.83 -1.89
N ASP A 50 -9.43 -15.36 -0.71
CA ASP A 50 -8.37 -15.71 0.22
C ASP A 50 -7.68 -17.03 -0.17
N LYS A 51 -6.75 -17.50 0.68
CA LYS A 51 -5.99 -18.74 0.45
C LYS A 51 -6.87 -20.00 0.47
N ASP A 52 -8.03 -19.93 1.13
CA ASP A 52 -8.98 -21.02 1.30
C ASP A 52 -10.09 -20.96 0.22
N GLY A 53 -10.00 -20.00 -0.71
CA GLY A 53 -10.90 -19.83 -1.85
C GLY A 53 -12.15 -19.00 -1.54
N LYS A 54 -12.27 -18.44 -0.33
CA LYS A 54 -13.40 -17.64 0.11
C LYS A 54 -13.30 -16.22 -0.43
N ASP A 55 -14.42 -15.70 -0.96
CA ASP A 55 -14.50 -14.31 -1.39
C ASP A 55 -14.60 -13.34 -0.22
N HIS A 56 -13.85 -12.25 -0.31
CA HIS A 56 -13.87 -11.13 0.61
C HIS A 56 -13.97 -9.81 -0.16
N THR A 57 -14.66 -8.85 0.43
CA THR A 57 -14.80 -7.50 -0.15
C THR A 57 -13.78 -6.58 0.50
N TYR A 58 -12.89 -5.99 -0.29
CA TYR A 58 -11.86 -5.08 0.19
C TYR A 58 -12.14 -3.66 -0.28
N LYS A 59 -11.86 -2.68 0.58
CA LYS A 59 -12.00 -1.25 0.25
C LYS A 59 -10.70 -0.52 0.52
N GLY A 60 -10.33 0.37 -0.39
CA GLY A 60 -9.04 1.02 -0.40
C GLY A 60 -8.92 2.09 -1.47
N VAL A 61 -7.69 2.48 -1.77
CA VAL A 61 -7.38 3.37 -2.90
C VAL A 61 -6.79 2.55 -4.04
N ALA A 62 -7.15 2.85 -5.28
CA ALA A 62 -6.49 2.24 -6.44
C ALA A 62 -4.99 2.58 -6.43
N VAL A 63 -4.14 1.57 -6.60
CA VAL A 63 -2.68 1.79 -6.65
C VAL A 63 -2.33 2.76 -7.78
N ALA A 64 -3.01 2.65 -8.93
CA ALA A 64 -2.86 3.56 -10.07
C ALA A 64 -3.06 5.04 -9.71
N GLU A 65 -4.02 5.34 -8.83
CA GLU A 65 -4.30 6.72 -8.38
C GLU A 65 -3.17 7.26 -7.51
N ILE A 66 -2.64 6.43 -6.60
CA ILE A 66 -1.48 6.78 -5.77
C ILE A 66 -0.26 7.07 -6.66
N LEU A 67 -0.01 6.22 -7.66
CA LEU A 67 1.10 6.40 -8.61
C LEU A 67 0.91 7.65 -9.47
N THR A 68 -0.31 7.95 -9.89
CA THR A 68 -0.65 9.17 -10.63
C THR A 68 -0.35 10.42 -9.79
N GLN A 69 -0.72 10.42 -8.50
CA GLN A 69 -0.40 11.53 -7.60
C GLN A 69 1.11 11.70 -7.38
N ALA A 70 1.89 10.62 -7.46
CA ALA A 70 3.35 10.64 -7.40
C ALA A 70 4.01 11.05 -8.74
N GLY A 71 3.21 11.22 -9.80
CA GLY A 71 3.66 11.60 -11.14
C GLY A 71 4.38 10.49 -11.90
N VAL A 72 3.98 9.23 -11.67
CA VAL A 72 4.45 8.09 -12.45
C VAL A 72 3.93 8.17 -13.88
N THR A 73 4.73 7.71 -14.85
CA THR A 73 4.31 7.60 -16.25
C THR A 73 3.19 6.58 -16.41
N THR A 74 2.07 6.98 -17.00
CA THR A 74 0.85 6.18 -17.20
C THR A 74 0.28 6.36 -18.62
N GLY A 75 -0.70 5.54 -18.99
CA GLY A 75 -1.46 5.60 -20.24
C GLY A 75 -0.57 5.62 -21.48
N ALA A 76 -0.79 6.59 -22.37
CA ALA A 76 -0.02 6.75 -23.61
C ALA A 76 1.50 6.96 -23.40
N GLN A 77 1.95 7.30 -22.19
CA GLN A 77 3.37 7.43 -21.86
C GLN A 77 4.04 6.07 -21.56
N LEU A 78 3.27 5.04 -21.22
CA LEU A 78 3.76 3.67 -21.02
C LEU A 78 4.03 2.98 -22.35
N ARG A 79 5.11 3.39 -23.00
CA ARG A 79 5.59 2.84 -24.28
C ARG A 79 7.11 2.82 -24.34
N GLY A 80 7.67 2.00 -25.24
CA GLY A 80 9.11 1.86 -25.39
C GLY A 80 9.79 1.46 -24.07
N ALA A 81 10.86 2.16 -23.70
CA ALA A 81 11.59 1.87 -22.45
C ALA A 81 10.73 2.02 -21.19
N ASN A 82 9.64 2.78 -21.20
CA ASN A 82 8.76 2.90 -20.03
C ASN A 82 7.99 1.60 -19.74
N LEU A 83 7.88 0.67 -20.70
CA LEU A 83 7.23 -0.63 -20.47
C LEU A 83 8.06 -1.57 -19.59
N SER A 84 9.36 -1.31 -19.40
CA SER A 84 10.16 -2.06 -18.43
C SER A 84 10.07 -1.48 -17.02
N LYS A 85 9.29 -0.41 -16.80
CA LYS A 85 9.04 0.08 -15.45
C LYS A 85 8.15 -0.87 -14.67
N TYR A 86 8.45 -0.98 -13.38
CA TYR A 86 7.71 -1.80 -12.43
C TYR A 86 7.45 -1.06 -11.14
N LEU A 87 6.45 -1.52 -10.41
CA LEU A 87 6.22 -1.21 -9.01
C LEU A 87 6.71 -2.39 -8.16
N LEU A 88 7.66 -2.14 -7.27
CA LEU A 88 8.03 -3.02 -6.17
C LEU A 88 7.28 -2.57 -4.92
N VAL A 89 6.46 -3.48 -4.39
CA VAL A 89 5.78 -3.29 -3.12
C VAL A 89 6.54 -4.02 -2.02
N THR A 90 6.85 -3.34 -0.92
CA THR A 90 7.54 -3.91 0.24
C THR A 90 6.65 -3.88 1.47
N CYS A 91 6.73 -4.94 2.26
CA CYS A 91 5.97 -5.14 3.49
C CYS A 91 6.88 -5.04 4.72
N ALA A 92 6.30 -4.81 5.89
CA ALA A 92 7.03 -4.64 7.13
C ALA A 92 7.84 -5.88 7.58
N ASP A 93 7.49 -7.07 7.09
CA ASP A 93 8.19 -8.33 7.34
C ASP A 93 9.27 -8.65 6.30
N GLY A 94 9.53 -7.73 5.36
CA GLY A 94 10.48 -7.92 4.26
C GLY A 94 9.90 -8.65 3.05
N TYR A 95 8.64 -9.09 3.10
CA TYR A 95 7.97 -9.65 1.93
C TYR A 95 7.83 -8.60 0.83
N ALA A 96 8.03 -9.00 -0.42
CA ALA A 96 7.96 -8.08 -1.54
C ALA A 96 7.32 -8.73 -2.77
N VAL A 97 6.57 -7.92 -3.52
CA VAL A 97 5.86 -8.33 -4.73
C VAL A 97 6.06 -7.28 -5.82
N VAL A 98 6.05 -7.71 -7.07
CA VAL A 98 6.30 -6.85 -8.23
C VAL A 98 5.08 -6.84 -9.16
N PHE A 99 4.82 -5.67 -9.72
CA PHE A 99 3.85 -5.44 -10.79
C PHE A 99 4.54 -4.68 -11.92
N SER A 100 4.32 -5.08 -13.17
CA SER A 100 4.59 -4.15 -14.28
C SER A 100 3.66 -2.94 -14.17
N LEU A 101 4.07 -1.76 -14.66
CA LEU A 101 3.16 -0.60 -14.64
C LEU A 101 1.92 -0.82 -15.52
N ALA A 102 2.04 -1.61 -16.59
CA ALA A 102 0.91 -1.97 -17.46
C ALA A 102 -0.16 -2.80 -16.74
N GLU A 103 0.20 -3.64 -15.76
CA GLU A 103 -0.77 -4.37 -14.93
C GLU A 103 -1.62 -3.47 -14.03
N LEU A 104 -1.20 -2.21 -13.83
CA LEU A 104 -1.85 -1.24 -12.95
C LEU A 104 -2.55 -0.12 -13.71
N ASP A 105 -2.43 -0.08 -15.05
CA ASP A 105 -2.85 1.04 -15.86
C ASP A 105 -4.17 0.76 -16.61
N ALA A 106 -5.13 1.67 -16.49
CA ALA A 106 -6.46 1.53 -17.08
C ALA A 106 -6.45 1.52 -18.62
N ALA A 107 -5.39 1.99 -19.27
CA ALA A 107 -5.26 1.87 -20.72
C ALA A 107 -4.90 0.44 -21.18
N PHE A 108 -4.46 -0.43 -20.27
CA PHE A 108 -4.00 -1.79 -20.56
C PHE A 108 -4.91 -2.87 -19.95
N THR A 109 -5.57 -2.58 -18.83
CA THR A 109 -6.42 -3.55 -18.14
C THR A 109 -7.54 -2.90 -17.36
N ASP A 110 -8.69 -3.58 -17.29
CA ASP A 110 -9.80 -3.22 -16.39
C ASP A 110 -9.56 -3.67 -14.94
N LYS A 111 -8.48 -4.44 -14.70
CA LYS A 111 -8.17 -4.94 -13.36
C LYS A 111 -7.68 -3.79 -12.47
N VAL A 112 -8.39 -3.56 -11.37
CA VAL A 112 -8.00 -2.56 -10.38
C VAL A 112 -7.32 -3.22 -9.19
N VAL A 113 -6.01 -3.02 -9.06
CA VAL A 113 -5.26 -3.37 -7.84
C VAL A 113 -5.42 -2.23 -6.84
N ILE A 114 -5.76 -2.57 -5.59
CA ILE A 114 -5.96 -1.57 -4.54
C ILE A 114 -4.98 -1.75 -3.38
N LEU A 115 -4.66 -0.64 -2.72
CA LEU A 115 -4.13 -0.60 -1.38
C LEU A 115 -5.31 -0.48 -0.41
N ALA A 116 -5.68 -1.59 0.21
CA ALA A 116 -6.81 -1.71 1.11
C ALA A 116 -6.43 -1.47 2.58
N ASP A 117 -7.37 -0.90 3.32
CA ASP A 117 -7.38 -0.75 4.78
C ASP A 117 -8.66 -1.27 5.43
N GLU A 118 -9.60 -1.76 4.63
CA GLU A 118 -10.82 -2.43 5.09
C GLU A 118 -11.01 -3.79 4.38
N SER A 119 -11.55 -4.75 5.12
CA SER A 119 -12.05 -6.04 4.65
C SER A 119 -13.44 -6.28 5.23
N ASP A 120 -14.41 -6.60 4.38
CA ASP A 120 -15.80 -6.90 4.74
C ASP A 120 -16.43 -5.80 5.62
N GLY A 121 -16.15 -4.54 5.28
CA GLY A 121 -16.66 -3.36 5.98
C GLY A 121 -16.01 -3.08 7.34
N GLN A 122 -14.97 -3.83 7.71
CA GLN A 122 -14.22 -3.65 8.95
C GLN A 122 -12.77 -3.26 8.66
N PRO A 123 -12.09 -2.54 9.57
CA PRO A 123 -10.65 -2.33 9.47
C PRO A 123 -9.90 -3.66 9.38
N LEU A 124 -8.75 -3.67 8.68
CA LEU A 124 -7.88 -4.84 8.66
C LEU A 124 -7.45 -5.24 10.09
N PRO A 125 -7.30 -6.55 10.39
CA PRO A 125 -6.79 -7.02 11.66
C PRO A 125 -5.44 -6.38 12.02
N VAL A 126 -5.21 -6.09 13.30
CA VAL A 126 -4.02 -5.34 13.78
C VAL A 126 -2.70 -6.01 13.39
N ASP A 127 -2.67 -7.34 13.35
CA ASP A 127 -1.50 -8.16 12.97
C ASP A 127 -1.24 -8.18 11.45
N LYS A 128 -2.21 -7.73 10.65
CA LYS A 128 -2.20 -7.77 9.17
C LYS A 128 -2.25 -6.39 8.51
N GLY A 129 -2.74 -5.40 9.24
CA GLY A 129 -2.94 -4.04 8.77
C GLY A 129 -1.72 -3.14 8.98
N PRO A 130 -1.90 -1.82 8.81
CA PRO A 130 -3.11 -1.14 8.37
C PRO A 130 -3.30 -1.17 6.86
N TRP A 131 -2.31 -1.62 6.09
CA TRP A 131 -2.32 -1.58 4.62
C TRP A 131 -2.09 -2.95 4.00
N ARG A 132 -2.89 -3.31 2.99
CA ARG A 132 -2.77 -4.56 2.25
C ARG A 132 -2.89 -4.31 0.75
N ILE A 133 -2.04 -4.93 -0.07
CA ILE A 133 -2.32 -5.02 -1.51
C ILE A 133 -3.40 -6.07 -1.75
N VAL A 134 -4.36 -5.75 -2.60
CA VAL A 134 -5.40 -6.69 -3.04
C VAL A 134 -5.44 -6.70 -4.56
N VAL A 135 -5.26 -7.89 -5.13
CA VAL A 135 -5.26 -8.14 -6.57
C VAL A 135 -6.45 -9.03 -6.92
N PRO A 136 -7.53 -8.48 -7.50
CA PRO A 136 -8.68 -9.29 -7.88
C PRO A 136 -8.36 -10.25 -9.03
N GLY A 137 -9.05 -11.40 -9.04
CA GLY A 137 -8.97 -12.39 -10.12
C GLY A 137 -7.76 -13.33 -10.11
N GLU A 138 -6.89 -13.27 -9.09
CA GLU A 138 -5.82 -14.26 -8.94
C GLU A 138 -6.34 -15.55 -8.29
N LYS A 139 -5.94 -16.71 -8.85
CA LYS A 139 -6.28 -18.03 -8.28
C LYS A 139 -5.59 -18.30 -6.94
N LYS A 140 -4.38 -17.76 -6.77
CA LYS A 140 -3.61 -17.80 -5.52
C LYS A 140 -3.29 -16.37 -5.11
N PRO A 141 -3.67 -15.92 -3.90
CA PRO A 141 -3.51 -14.52 -3.49
C PRO A 141 -2.08 -14.22 -2.99
N ALA A 142 -1.04 -14.78 -3.63
CA ALA A 142 0.34 -14.62 -3.19
C ALA A 142 0.80 -13.15 -3.27
N ARG A 143 0.27 -12.38 -4.24
CA ARG A 143 0.58 -10.95 -4.37
C ARG A 143 -0.28 -10.05 -3.49
N CYS A 144 -1.28 -10.61 -2.78
CA CYS A 144 -2.14 -9.85 -1.89
C CYS A 144 -1.50 -9.67 -0.51
N CYS A 145 -0.37 -8.96 -0.46
CA CYS A 145 0.51 -8.87 0.71
C CYS A 145 0.01 -7.89 1.79
N TYR A 146 0.31 -8.23 3.05
CA TYR A 146 -0.11 -7.50 4.24
C TYR A 146 0.97 -6.52 4.72
N ARG A 147 0.59 -5.59 5.60
CA ARG A 147 1.50 -4.65 6.28
C ARG A 147 2.42 -3.90 5.30
N VAL A 148 1.84 -3.41 4.21
CA VAL A 148 2.56 -2.65 3.18
C VAL A 148 3.18 -1.39 3.80
N THR A 149 4.41 -1.08 3.40
CA THR A 149 5.14 0.11 3.87
C THR A 149 5.62 0.99 2.73
N THR A 150 6.00 0.38 1.59
CA THR A 150 6.63 1.11 0.49
C THR A 150 6.09 0.68 -0.87
N LEU A 151 5.86 1.66 -1.72
CA LEU A 151 5.58 1.56 -3.16
C LEU A 151 6.76 2.21 -3.90
N ASN A 152 7.65 1.41 -4.48
CA ASN A 152 8.84 1.89 -5.16
C ASN A 152 8.75 1.64 -6.68
N VAL A 153 8.88 2.69 -7.48
CA VAL A 153 8.88 2.56 -8.94
C VAL A 153 10.32 2.47 -9.43
N GLY A 154 10.61 1.46 -10.26
CA GLY A 154 11.94 1.24 -10.83
C GLY A 154 11.88 0.83 -12.30
N PHE A 155 13.05 0.68 -12.92
CA PHE A 155 13.21 0.07 -14.24
C PHE A 155 13.80 -1.33 -14.10
N ALA A 156 13.25 -2.31 -14.80
CA ALA A 156 13.93 -3.57 -15.04
C ALA A 156 15.03 -3.30 -16.07
N LYS A 157 16.29 -3.46 -15.63
CA LYS A 157 17.47 -3.41 -16.48
C LYS A 157 18.03 -4.81 -16.62
#